data_AF-A0A7X8L8T1-F1
#
_entry.id   AF-A0A7X8L8T1-F1
#
_cell.length_a   1.000
_cell.length_b   1.000
_cell.length_c   1.000
_cell.angle_alpha   90.00
_cell.angle_beta   90.00
_cell.angle_gamma   90.00
#
_symmetry.space_group_name_H-M   'P 1'
#
loop_
_entity.id
_entity.type
_entity.pdbx_description
1 polymer ?
#
loop_
_entity_poly.entity_id
_entity_poly.type
_entity_poly.pdbx_seq_one_letter_code
_entity_poly.pdbx_strand_id
1 'polypeptide(L)'
;MDNPVNQYLYAKEELFSYFGCEPDYFINDLRHMYWQIQHKDGFSIITFSEKQDFKNSFDAVIVKKEEKPMIYATQEYTLIIGIQCVKVGLIFKNANRI
;
A
#
# COMPACT_ATOMS: atom_id res chain seq x y z
N MET A 1 -28.33 16.60 -0.26
CA MET A 1 -27.70 15.58 -1.12
C MET A 1 -26.22 15.71 -0.90
N ASP A 2 -25.58 14.73 -0.28
CA ASP A 2 -24.13 14.77 -0.11
C ASP A 2 -23.46 14.67 -1.47
N ASN A 3 -22.64 15.68 -1.77
CA ASN A 3 -21.83 15.72 -2.99
C ASN A 3 -20.90 14.49 -3.01
N PRO A 4 -20.82 13.75 -4.14
CA PRO A 4 -19.88 12.63 -4.29
C PRO A 4 -18.44 12.95 -3.88
N VAL A 5 -17.99 14.20 -4.02
CA VAL A 5 -16.67 14.66 -3.56
C VAL A 5 -16.52 14.54 -2.04
N ASN A 6 -17.54 14.92 -1.26
CA ASN A 6 -17.48 14.86 0.20
C ASN A 6 -17.47 13.40 0.69
N GLN A 7 -18.23 12.53 0.04
CA GLN A 7 -18.24 11.10 0.34
C GLN A 7 -16.87 10.47 0.10
N TYR A 8 -16.22 10.82 -1.00
CA TYR A 8 -14.85 10.38 -1.28
C TYR A 8 -13.86 10.86 -0.23
N LEU A 9 -13.90 12.15 0.13
CA LEU A 9 -12.99 12.72 1.14
C LEU A 9 -13.17 12.05 2.50
N TYR A 10 -14.41 11.83 2.93
CA TYR A 10 -14.73 11.15 4.19
C TYR A 10 -14.24 9.70 4.19
N ALA A 11 -14.56 8.93 3.14
CA ALA A 11 -14.10 7.54 3.04
C ALA A 11 -12.57 7.43 2.99
N LYS A 12 -11.90 8.40 2.36
CA LYS A 12 -10.44 8.51 2.36
C LYS A 12 -9.92 8.76 3.78
N GLU A 13 -10.49 9.71 4.51
CA GLU A 13 -10.10 10.00 5.90
C GLU A 13 -10.28 8.78 6.82
N GLU A 14 -11.43 8.09 6.75
CA GLU A 14 -11.67 6.87 7.52
C GLU A 14 -10.62 5.78 7.24
N LEU A 15 -10.25 5.60 5.98
CA LEU A 15 -9.24 4.63 5.57
C LEU A 15 -7.87 4.95 6.19
N PHE A 16 -7.43 6.20 6.10
CA PHE A 16 -6.14 6.61 6.67
C PHE A 16 -6.15 6.59 8.21
N SER A 17 -7.30 6.89 8.83
CA SER A 17 -7.50 6.73 10.27
C SER A 17 -7.38 5.26 10.70
N TYR A 18 -7.97 4.33 9.93
CA TYR A 18 -7.85 2.90 10.18
C TYR A 18 -6.39 2.40 10.17
N PHE A 19 -5.56 2.93 9.26
CA PHE A 19 -4.12 2.63 9.21
C PHE A 19 -3.26 3.48 10.15
N GLY A 20 -3.85 4.49 10.83
CA GLY A 20 -3.13 5.40 11.72
C GLY A 20 -2.10 6.28 11.02
N CYS A 21 -2.38 6.75 9.79
CA CYS A 21 -1.43 7.56 9.00
C CYS A 21 -2.08 8.74 8.27
N GLU A 22 -1.26 9.57 7.61
CA GLU A 22 -1.67 10.83 6.98
C GLU A 22 -2.33 10.60 5.59
N PRO A 23 -3.38 11.36 5.21
CA PRO A 23 -4.16 11.14 4.00
C PRO A 23 -3.62 11.86 2.74
N ASP A 24 -2.32 11.78 2.46
CA ASP A 24 -1.66 12.52 1.36
C ASP A 24 -1.38 11.68 0.09
N TYR A 25 -1.92 10.46 -0.01
CA TYR A 25 -1.65 9.56 -1.14
C TYR A 25 -2.87 9.17 -1.96
N PHE A 26 -2.64 8.88 -3.24
CA PHE A 26 -3.56 8.07 -4.06
C PHE A 26 -3.61 6.66 -3.49
N ILE A 27 -4.74 5.97 -3.66
CA ILE A 27 -4.95 4.64 -3.10
C ILE A 27 -5.22 3.64 -4.23
N ASN A 28 -4.52 2.51 -4.19
CA ASN A 28 -4.77 1.35 -5.03
C ASN A 28 -5.16 0.15 -4.16
N ASP A 29 -6.30 -0.46 -4.47
CA ASP A 29 -6.76 -1.70 -3.86
C ASP A 29 -6.12 -2.92 -4.55
N LEU A 30 -5.15 -3.53 -3.88
CA LEU A 30 -4.43 -4.72 -4.34
C LEU A 30 -4.70 -5.93 -3.43
N ARG A 31 -5.84 -5.95 -2.72
CA ARG A 31 -6.18 -7.02 -1.75
C ARG A 31 -6.28 -8.42 -2.37
N HIS A 32 -6.39 -8.52 -3.69
CA HIS A 32 -6.43 -9.79 -4.43
C HIS A 32 -5.05 -10.29 -4.86
N MET A 33 -4.01 -9.47 -4.76
CA MET A 33 -2.65 -9.79 -5.17
C MET A 33 -1.90 -10.54 -4.05
N TYR A 34 -1.00 -11.45 -4.44
CA TYR A 34 0.07 -11.96 -3.58
C TYR A 34 1.20 -10.94 -3.53
N TRP A 35 1.88 -10.86 -2.39
CA TRP A 35 2.88 -9.82 -2.19
C TRP A 35 3.97 -10.22 -1.20
N GLN A 36 5.14 -9.63 -1.37
CA GLN A 36 6.31 -9.84 -0.51
C GLN A 36 7.16 -8.57 -0.45
N ILE A 37 7.85 -8.36 0.67
CA ILE A 37 8.78 -7.23 0.84
C ILE A 37 10.20 -7.76 0.81
N GLN A 38 11.04 -7.11 0.01
CA GLN A 38 12.47 -7.33 -0.05
C GLN A 38 13.21 -6.11 0.49
N HIS A 39 14.06 -6.31 1.49
CA HIS A 39 14.96 -5.27 1.98
C HIS A 39 16.31 -5.38 1.27
N LYS A 40 16.76 -4.28 0.67
CA LYS A 40 18.05 -4.17 -0.02
C LYS A 40 18.85 -3.04 0.62
N ASP A 41 20.15 -2.99 0.37
CA ASP A 41 21.00 -1.92 0.89
C ASP A 41 20.50 -0.56 0.38
N GLY A 42 20.08 0.30 1.31
CA GLY A 42 19.58 1.65 1.01
C GLY A 42 18.08 1.76 0.69
N PHE A 43 17.37 0.68 0.34
CA PHE A 43 15.95 0.76 -0.04
C PHE A 43 15.15 -0.52 0.24
N SER A 44 13.83 -0.47 0.10
CA SER A 44 12.97 -1.65 0.20
C SER A 44 12.06 -1.71 -1.02
N ILE A 45 11.79 -2.91 -1.51
CA ILE A 45 10.90 -3.16 -2.64
C ILE A 45 9.70 -3.95 -2.13
N ILE A 46 8.52 -3.56 -2.58
CA ILE A 46 7.32 -4.38 -2.53
C ILE A 46 7.14 -5.02 -3.92
N THR A 47 7.11 -6.34 -3.95
CA THR A 47 6.83 -7.13 -5.15
C THR A 47 5.45 -7.74 -5.01
N PHE A 48 4.60 -7.64 -6.03
CA PHE A 48 3.25 -8.21 -6.01
C PHE A 48 2.85 -8.82 -7.35
N SER A 49 1.98 -9.84 -7.31
CA SER A 49 1.50 -10.56 -8.49
C SER A 49 0.12 -11.18 -8.25
N GLU A 50 -0.64 -11.40 -9.31
CA GLU A 50 -1.91 -12.15 -9.22
C GLU A 50 -1.69 -13.63 -8.88
N LYS A 51 -0.48 -14.16 -9.10
CA LYS A 51 -0.12 -15.56 -8.85
C LYS A 51 1.00 -15.66 -7.83
N GLN A 52 0.94 -16.70 -7.01
CA GLN A 52 1.92 -16.97 -5.96
C GLN A 52 3.32 -17.32 -6.48
N ASP A 53 3.46 -17.67 -7.77
CA ASP A 53 4.76 -17.99 -8.38
C ASP A 53 5.59 -16.76 -8.79
N PHE A 54 5.01 -15.54 -8.70
CA PHE A 54 5.64 -14.26 -9.02
C PHE A 54 6.30 -14.14 -10.41
N LYS A 55 5.99 -15.04 -11.36
CA LYS A 55 6.61 -15.02 -12.70
C LYS A 55 6.34 -13.72 -13.47
N ASN A 56 5.12 -13.19 -13.32
CA ASN A 56 4.69 -11.91 -13.87
C ASN A 56 4.35 -10.98 -12.71
N SER A 57 5.38 -10.53 -12.00
CA SER A 57 5.24 -9.64 -10.85
C SER A 57 5.56 -8.19 -11.20
N PHE A 58 5.06 -7.30 -10.36
CA PHE A 58 5.33 -5.88 -10.40
C PHE A 58 6.14 -5.50 -9.16
N ASP A 59 7.10 -4.60 -9.35
CA ASP A 59 7.90 -4.03 -8.27
C ASP A 59 7.55 -2.56 -8.07
N ALA A 60 7.51 -2.13 -6.81
CA ALA A 60 7.52 -0.73 -6.45
C ALA A 60 8.53 -0.49 -5.32
N VAL A 61 9.20 0.67 -5.36
CA VAL A 61 10.10 1.09 -4.29
C VAL A 61 9.27 1.63 -3.12
N ILE A 62 9.49 1.10 -1.91
CA ILE A 62 8.84 1.57 -0.70
C ILE A 62 9.47 2.90 -0.27
N VAL A 63 8.62 3.90 -0.04
CA VAL A 63 9.05 5.22 0.42
C VAL A 63 9.55 5.15 1.86
N LYS A 64 10.57 5.93 2.17
CA LYS A 64 11.06 6.13 3.54
C LYS A 64 10.67 7.51 4.07
N LYS A 65 10.23 7.56 5.33
CA LYS A 65 10.07 8.78 6.14
C LYS A 65 10.94 8.58 7.39
N GLU A 66 11.85 9.52 7.65
CA GLU A 66 12.80 9.42 8.78
C GLU A 66 13.58 8.09 8.78
N GLU A 67 14.14 7.74 7.61
CA GLU A 67 14.91 6.51 7.35
C GLU A 67 14.13 5.19 7.49
N LYS A 68 12.87 5.23 7.91
CA LYS A 68 12.01 4.06 8.08
C LYS A 68 11.08 3.87 6.88
N PRO A 69 10.94 2.64 6.34
CA PRO A 69 9.95 2.34 5.31
C PRO A 69 8.53 2.66 5.80
N MET A 70 7.73 3.31 4.96
CA MET A 70 6.35 3.67 5.26
C MET A 70 5.42 2.46 5.01
N ILE A 71 5.35 1.59 6.03
CA ILE A 71 4.53 0.37 6.05
C ILE A 71 3.61 0.45 7.27
N TYR A 72 2.30 0.43 7.02
CA TYR A 72 1.27 0.51 8.05
C TYR A 72 0.47 -0.79 8.06
N ALA A 73 0.72 -1.63 9.06
CA ALA A 73 0.09 -2.93 9.19
C ALA A 73 -1.04 -2.90 10.23
N THR A 74 -2.16 -3.51 9.89
CA THR A 74 -3.28 -3.83 10.80
C THR A 74 -3.41 -5.34 10.91
N GLN A 75 -4.45 -5.83 11.59
CA GLN A 75 -4.70 -7.27 11.70
C GLN A 75 -4.95 -7.91 10.32
N GLU A 76 -5.80 -7.31 9.49
CA GLU A 76 -6.22 -7.92 8.22
C GLU A 76 -5.49 -7.39 6.99
N TYR A 77 -5.06 -6.14 7.03
CA TYR A 77 -4.53 -5.41 5.87
C TYR A 77 -3.22 -4.72 6.17
N THR A 78 -2.42 -4.52 5.12
CA THR A 78 -1.22 -3.68 5.15
C THR A 78 -1.32 -2.63 4.06
N LEU A 79 -1.11 -1.37 4.43
CA LEU A 79 -0.91 -0.25 3.52
C LEU A 79 0.59 0.03 3.39
N ILE A 80 1.09 0.00 2.16
CA ILE A 80 2.49 0.30 1.84
C ILE A 80 2.53 1.54 0.95
N ILE A 81 3.32 2.54 1.32
CA ILE A 81 3.52 3.71 0.47
C ILE A 81 4.68 3.43 -0.47
N GLY A 82 4.36 3.27 -1.75
CA GLY A 82 5.31 2.94 -2.80
C GLY A 82 5.39 3.99 -3.91
N ILE A 83 6.39 3.85 -4.77
CA ILE A 83 6.53 4.62 -6.02
C ILE A 83 6.37 3.68 -7.21
N GLN A 84 5.27 3.86 -7.93
CA GLN A 84 4.95 3.20 -9.21
C GLN A 84 4.57 4.33 -10.19
N CYS A 85 5.57 5.08 -10.67
CA CYS A 85 5.46 6.37 -11.38
C CYS A 85 5.03 7.58 -10.53
N VAL A 86 4.10 7.39 -9.59
CA VAL A 86 3.72 8.40 -8.57
C VAL A 86 3.76 7.77 -7.18
N LYS A 87 3.76 8.61 -6.14
CA LYS A 87 3.63 8.14 -4.76
C LYS A 87 2.19 7.67 -4.53
N VAL A 88 2.04 6.41 -4.14
CA VAL A 88 0.75 5.73 -4.01
C VAL A 88 0.72 4.83 -2.78
N GLY A 89 -0.44 4.77 -2.13
CA GLY A 89 -0.76 3.81 -1.09
C GLY A 89 -1.29 2.52 -1.69
N LEU A 90 -0.56 1.42 -1.50
CA LEU A 90 -0.88 0.09 -1.96
C LEU A 90 -1.47 -0.72 -0.81
N ILE A 91 -2.73 -1.15 -0.94
CA ILE A 91 -3.42 -1.90 0.12
C ILE A 91 -3.43 -3.38 -0.24
N PHE A 92 -2.86 -4.19 0.64
CA PHE A 92 -2.80 -5.64 0.49
C PHE A 92 -3.54 -6.35 1.62
N LYS A 93 -4.02 -7.56 1.34
CA LYS A 93 -4.53 -8.48 2.35
C LYS A 93 -3.37 -9.25 2.97
N ASN A 94 -3.28 -9.29 4.30
CA ASN A 94 -2.19 -9.96 5.00
C ASN A 94 -2.15 -11.47 4.73
N ALA A 95 -3.31 -12.09 4.51
CA ALA A 95 -3.42 -13.50 4.16
C ALA A 95 -2.73 -13.87 2.82
N ASN A 96 -2.46 -12.89 1.95
CA ASN A 96 -1.79 -13.09 0.67
C ASN A 96 -0.30 -12.74 0.73
N ARG A 97 0.22 -12.42 1.93
CA ARG A 97 1.65 -12.16 2.11
C ARG A 97 2.41 -13.47 2.02
N ILE A 98 3.45 -13.49 1.19
CA ILE A 98 4.36 -14.63 1.00
C ILE A 98 5.69 -14.37 1.71
#